data_AF-A0A840E983-F1
#
_entry.id   AF-A0A840E983-F1
#
_cell.length_a   1.000
_cell.length_b   1.000
_cell.length_c   1.000
_cell.angle_alpha   90.00
_cell.angle_beta   90.00
_cell.angle_gamma   90.00
#
_symmetry.space_group_name_H-M   'P 1'
#
loop_
_entity.id
_entity.type
_entity.pdbx_description
1 polymer ?
#
loop_
_entity_poly.entity_id
_entity_poly.type
_entity_poly.pdbx_seq_one_letter_code
_entity_poly.pdbx_strand_id
1 'polypeptide(L)'
;MSQLRIPVTLLLLCFLFSCGDSSSENSATAEGANNSDSLRISQEPALPPLTEGDTVMAWVDGLYVRARPEKNAQIIAQVSQGTPLAFSGETSDGIETIVLRGIAFSEPWLRVSTAEGQTGWVFGGAVERRGMEKGIGQRDPEHLSFPKFGDFDLTEWEKTSDRQTSGGDATSTIRVYNKDGRRLTIRRTDTGDYGYEHEYTLKNEADELLKSRTLRFQTEPEHVLVEIVTDFTSTPPVQYRRSQPMQRHFAQLNARPEMASGPWEIRKPRN
;
A
#
# COMPACT_ATOMS: atom_id res chain seq x y z
N MET A 1 25.06 8.55 71.73
CA MET A 1 25.72 9.21 70.57
C MET A 1 24.74 9.15 69.41
N SER A 2 23.74 10.03 69.46
CA SER A 2 23.61 11.27 68.68
C SER A 2 23.09 11.02 67.26
N GLN A 3 21.79 11.30 67.12
CA GLN A 3 20.99 11.31 65.91
C GLN A 3 21.32 12.56 65.09
N LEU A 4 21.31 12.49 63.76
CA LEU A 4 21.24 13.68 62.92
C LEU A 4 20.07 13.57 61.95
N ARG A 5 18.99 14.28 62.30
CA ARG A 5 17.87 14.65 61.45
C ARG A 5 18.25 15.96 60.74
N ILE A 6 18.03 16.08 59.44
CA ILE A 6 18.09 17.36 58.71
C ILE A 6 16.68 17.67 58.18
N PRO A 7 16.18 18.92 58.32
CA PRO A 7 14.78 19.24 58.20
C PRO A 7 14.37 19.73 56.81
N VAL A 8 13.05 19.66 56.63
CA VAL A 8 12.20 20.33 55.64
C VAL A 8 12.51 21.83 55.53
N THR A 9 12.56 22.37 54.32
CA THR A 9 12.29 23.79 54.08
C THR A 9 11.35 23.94 52.88
N LEU A 10 10.13 24.33 53.24
CA LEU A 10 9.03 24.80 52.42
C LEU A 10 9.35 26.24 51.97
N LEU A 11 9.27 26.54 50.67
CA LEU A 11 9.10 27.92 50.20
C LEU A 11 7.94 27.96 49.20
N LEU A 12 7.08 28.94 49.44
CA LEU A 12 5.70 29.10 49.01
C LEU A 12 5.59 30.50 48.37
N LEU A 13 4.72 30.63 47.35
CA LEU A 13 4.12 31.90 46.83
C LEU A 13 5.06 32.81 45.99
N CYS A 14 4.69 33.48 44.88
CA CYS A 14 3.40 34.04 44.43
C CYS A 14 3.29 34.14 42.89
N PHE A 15 2.02 34.12 42.45
CA PHE A 15 1.41 34.54 41.18
C PHE A 15 1.98 35.81 40.54
N LEU A 16 1.94 35.89 39.20
CA LEU A 16 1.20 36.95 38.49
C LEU A 16 0.70 36.46 37.11
N PHE A 17 -0.61 36.61 36.92
CA PHE A 17 -1.33 36.57 35.66
C PHE A 17 -0.84 37.68 34.72
N SER A 18 -0.77 37.40 33.41
CA SER A 18 -0.92 38.42 32.38
C SER A 18 -1.79 37.86 31.25
N CYS A 19 -3.10 38.09 31.38
CA CYS A 19 -3.99 38.27 30.24
C CYS A 19 -4.01 39.77 29.95
N GLY A 20 -3.70 40.15 28.72
CA GLY A 20 -3.96 41.48 28.18
C GLY A 20 -4.82 41.33 26.93
N ASP A 21 -6.10 41.64 27.07
CA ASP A 21 -7.08 41.77 25.98
C ASP A 21 -7.52 43.24 25.92
N SER A 22 -7.50 43.82 24.72
CA SER A 22 -8.45 44.85 24.25
C SER A 22 -8.11 45.33 22.82
N SER A 23 -8.87 44.79 21.87
CA SER A 23 -9.63 45.49 20.83
C SER A 23 -9.00 46.62 20.00
N SER A 24 -8.87 46.39 18.69
CA SER A 24 -9.33 47.36 17.69
C SER A 24 -9.76 46.64 16.40
N GLU A 25 -11.07 46.67 16.13
CA GLU A 25 -11.63 46.45 14.80
C GLU A 25 -11.25 47.61 13.89
N ASN A 26 -10.75 47.32 12.68
CA ASN A 26 -11.24 48.05 11.51
C ASN A 26 -11.14 47.18 10.26
N SER A 27 -12.28 47.08 9.59
CA SER A 27 -12.52 46.36 8.35
C SER A 27 -11.81 47.01 7.16
N ALA A 28 -11.20 46.18 6.32
CA ALA A 28 -11.02 46.48 4.90
C ALA A 28 -11.27 45.20 4.11
N THR A 29 -12.39 45.22 3.41
CA THR A 29 -12.82 44.28 2.37
C THR A 29 -11.72 44.07 1.33
N ALA A 30 -11.38 42.82 1.04
CA ALA A 30 -10.81 42.43 -0.23
C ALA A 30 -11.43 41.09 -0.67
N GLU A 31 -12.00 41.13 -1.86
CA GLU A 31 -12.79 40.11 -2.51
C GLU A 31 -11.99 38.84 -2.84
N GLY A 32 -12.64 37.70 -2.67
CA GLY A 32 -12.73 36.66 -3.69
C GLY A 32 -11.45 36.15 -4.35
N ALA A 33 -10.93 35.03 -3.82
CA ALA A 33 -10.30 34.01 -4.66
C ALA A 33 -10.45 32.62 -4.02
N ASN A 34 -11.68 32.11 -4.01
CA ASN A 34 -11.92 30.66 -3.95
C ASN A 34 -11.38 30.05 -5.25
N ASN A 35 -10.08 29.79 -5.30
CA ASN A 35 -9.49 29.04 -6.40
C ASN A 35 -9.45 27.57 -5.99
N SER A 36 -10.60 26.91 -6.14
CA SER A 36 -10.71 25.46 -6.18
C SER A 36 -9.93 24.96 -7.40
N ASP A 37 -8.62 24.78 -7.20
CA ASP A 37 -7.68 24.26 -8.20
C ASP A 37 -8.13 22.85 -8.55
N SER A 38 -8.83 22.76 -9.68
CA SER A 38 -9.48 21.54 -10.16
C SER A 38 -8.38 20.61 -10.66
N LEU A 39 -7.98 19.69 -9.80
CA LEU A 39 -7.20 18.51 -10.13
C LEU A 39 -7.81 17.86 -11.38
N ARG A 40 -7.09 17.91 -12.50
CA ARG A 40 -7.51 17.20 -13.71
C ARG A 40 -7.21 15.72 -13.50
N ILE A 41 -8.16 15.03 -12.85
CA ILE A 41 -8.18 13.58 -12.72
C ILE A 41 -8.34 13.03 -14.15
N SER A 42 -7.25 12.52 -14.72
CA SER A 42 -7.35 11.65 -15.90
C SER A 42 -7.90 10.31 -15.41
N GLN A 43 -9.22 10.20 -15.34
CA GLN A 43 -9.90 8.95 -15.03
C GLN A 43 -9.66 7.99 -16.19
N GLU A 44 -8.92 6.92 -15.93
CA GLU A 44 -8.84 5.79 -16.86
C GLU A 44 -10.27 5.24 -17.07
N PRO A 45 -10.74 5.07 -18.31
CA PRO A 45 -12.11 4.66 -18.57
C PRO A 45 -12.40 3.29 -17.94
N ALA A 46 -13.54 3.18 -17.25
CA ALA A 46 -13.99 1.91 -16.67
C ALA A 46 -14.17 0.87 -17.78
N LEU A 47 -13.60 -0.32 -17.58
CA LEU A 47 -13.73 -1.43 -18.51
C LEU A 47 -15.22 -1.85 -18.63
N PRO A 48 -15.70 -2.23 -19.82
CA PRO A 48 -17.08 -2.73 -19.99
C PRO A 48 -17.29 -3.99 -19.12
N PRO A 49 -18.49 -4.37 -18.69
CA PRO A 49 -18.69 -5.61 -17.92
C PRO A 49 -18.30 -6.86 -18.74
N LEU A 50 -17.97 -7.97 -18.05
CA LEU A 50 -17.72 -9.26 -18.71
C LEU A 50 -19.06 -9.83 -19.24
N THR A 51 -19.01 -10.47 -20.41
CA THR A 51 -20.14 -11.17 -21.03
C THR A 51 -19.87 -12.65 -21.20
N GLU A 52 -20.92 -13.47 -21.18
CA GLU A 52 -20.81 -14.92 -21.41
C GLU A 52 -20.02 -15.22 -22.70
N GLY A 53 -19.08 -16.16 -22.61
CA GLY A 53 -18.17 -16.50 -23.71
C GLY A 53 -16.87 -15.68 -23.73
N ASP A 54 -16.76 -14.61 -22.94
CA ASP A 54 -15.51 -13.88 -22.78
C ASP A 54 -14.39 -14.79 -22.28
N THR A 55 -13.18 -14.58 -22.78
CA THR A 55 -11.99 -15.26 -22.26
C THR A 55 -11.30 -14.41 -21.21
N VAL A 56 -11.12 -14.99 -20.02
CA VAL A 56 -10.24 -14.45 -18.97
C VAL A 56 -8.99 -15.32 -18.86
N MET A 57 -7.87 -14.71 -18.50
CA MET A 57 -6.56 -15.36 -18.38
C MET A 57 -6.19 -15.44 -16.91
N ALA A 58 -5.71 -16.59 -16.44
CA ALA A 58 -5.08 -16.68 -15.12
C ALA A 58 -3.76 -15.88 -15.11
N TRP A 59 -3.62 -14.85 -14.28
CA TRP A 59 -2.35 -14.10 -14.17
C TRP A 59 -1.49 -14.56 -12.99
N VAL A 60 -2.09 -15.33 -12.08
CA VAL A 60 -1.39 -16.04 -11.01
C VAL A 60 -1.14 -17.49 -11.43
N ASP A 61 -0.01 -18.04 -11.00
CA ASP A 61 0.29 -19.45 -11.21
C ASP A 61 -0.40 -20.34 -10.18
N GLY A 62 -0.78 -21.54 -10.59
CA GLY A 62 -1.48 -22.51 -9.74
C GLY A 62 -2.85 -22.04 -9.25
N LEU A 63 -3.61 -21.31 -10.08
CA LEU A 63 -4.96 -20.82 -9.77
C LEU A 63 -5.93 -21.99 -9.53
N TYR A 64 -6.58 -22.02 -8.38
CA TYR A 64 -7.62 -23.00 -8.07
C TYR A 64 -8.97 -22.63 -8.67
N VAL A 65 -9.56 -23.57 -9.39
CA VAL A 65 -10.98 -23.57 -9.76
C VAL A 65 -11.74 -24.35 -8.68
N ARG A 66 -12.78 -23.74 -8.11
CA ARG A 66 -13.50 -24.26 -6.94
C ARG A 66 -14.92 -24.66 -7.25
N ALA A 67 -15.46 -25.60 -6.49
CA ALA A 67 -16.84 -26.07 -6.65
C ALA A 67 -17.89 -25.00 -6.27
N ARG A 68 -17.56 -24.06 -5.38
CA ARG A 68 -18.44 -22.98 -4.91
C ARG A 68 -17.67 -21.64 -4.87
N PRO A 69 -18.36 -20.49 -4.94
CA PRO A 69 -17.74 -19.15 -4.96
C PRO A 69 -17.24 -18.70 -3.56
N GLU A 70 -16.32 -19.46 -2.98
CA GLU A 70 -15.74 -19.14 -1.68
C GLU A 70 -14.32 -19.74 -1.54
N LYS A 71 -13.48 -19.08 -0.74
CA LYS A 71 -12.06 -19.44 -0.56
C LYS A 71 -11.82 -20.88 -0.08
N ASN A 72 -12.73 -21.46 0.70
CA ASN A 72 -12.54 -22.77 1.33
C ASN A 72 -13.32 -23.90 0.64
N ALA A 73 -13.96 -23.62 -0.50
CA ALA A 73 -14.65 -24.66 -1.26
C ALA A 73 -13.69 -25.69 -1.85
N GLN A 74 -14.20 -26.90 -2.10
CA GLN A 74 -13.47 -27.97 -2.77
C GLN A 74 -12.82 -27.47 -4.07
N ILE A 75 -11.54 -27.80 -4.24
CA ILE A 75 -10.80 -27.55 -5.48
C ILE A 75 -11.17 -28.65 -6.47
N ILE A 76 -11.60 -28.26 -7.67
CA ILE A 76 -11.97 -29.18 -8.75
C ILE A 76 -10.95 -29.19 -9.90
N ALA A 77 -10.20 -28.10 -10.04
CA ALA A 77 -9.11 -27.96 -11.00
C ALA A 77 -8.04 -27.02 -10.44
N GLN A 78 -6.83 -27.12 -10.98
CA GLN A 78 -5.77 -26.14 -10.78
C GLN A 78 -5.18 -25.80 -12.15
N VAL A 79 -5.05 -24.52 -12.46
CA VAL A 79 -4.58 -24.04 -13.77
C VAL A 79 -3.33 -23.17 -13.62
N SER A 80 -2.42 -23.26 -14.59
CA SER A 80 -1.18 -22.48 -14.61
C SER A 80 -1.43 -21.03 -15.03
N GLN A 81 -0.46 -20.16 -14.75
CA GLN A 81 -0.46 -18.80 -15.27
C GLN A 81 -0.55 -18.81 -16.82
N GLY A 82 -1.28 -17.84 -17.38
CA GLY A 82 -1.55 -17.73 -18.81
C GLY A 82 -2.61 -18.69 -19.33
N THR A 83 -3.21 -19.53 -18.48
CA THR A 83 -4.28 -20.43 -18.93
C THR A 83 -5.54 -19.64 -19.26
N PRO A 84 -6.11 -19.77 -20.47
CA PRO A 84 -7.39 -19.18 -20.82
C PRO A 84 -8.55 -19.94 -20.16
N LEU A 85 -9.53 -19.20 -19.66
CA LEU A 85 -10.74 -19.69 -19.02
C LEU A 85 -11.95 -19.01 -19.69
N ALA A 86 -12.96 -19.79 -20.04
CA ALA A 86 -14.18 -19.27 -20.63
C ALA A 86 -15.14 -18.82 -19.52
N PHE A 87 -15.49 -17.53 -19.48
CA PHE A 87 -16.47 -17.01 -18.53
C PHE A 87 -17.87 -17.48 -18.91
N SER A 88 -18.61 -18.06 -17.96
CA SER A 88 -19.93 -18.65 -18.22
C SER A 88 -21.08 -17.67 -18.05
N GLY A 89 -20.81 -16.38 -17.84
CA GLY A 89 -21.85 -15.36 -17.62
C GLY A 89 -22.31 -15.20 -16.16
N GLU A 90 -21.88 -16.09 -15.25
CA GLU A 90 -22.31 -16.06 -13.84
C GLU A 90 -21.23 -15.46 -12.93
N THR A 91 -21.65 -14.52 -12.07
CA THR A 91 -20.85 -13.95 -10.99
C THR A 91 -21.53 -14.22 -9.65
N SER A 92 -20.75 -14.36 -8.56
CA SER A 92 -21.34 -14.45 -7.22
C SER A 92 -22.00 -13.14 -6.80
N ASP A 93 -23.04 -13.23 -5.96
CA ASP A 93 -23.72 -12.05 -5.41
C ASP A 93 -22.83 -11.19 -4.50
N GLY A 94 -21.83 -11.82 -3.87
CA GLY A 94 -20.90 -11.17 -2.94
C GLY A 94 -19.57 -10.78 -3.58
N ILE A 95 -18.95 -9.75 -3.00
CA ILE A 95 -17.56 -9.36 -3.25
C ILE A 95 -16.70 -9.89 -2.10
N GLU A 96 -15.55 -10.48 -2.44
CA GLU A 96 -14.55 -10.89 -1.47
C GLU A 96 -13.26 -10.07 -1.65
N THR A 97 -12.59 -9.75 -0.54
CA THR A 97 -11.29 -9.09 -0.58
C THR A 97 -10.17 -10.09 -0.30
N ILE A 98 -9.32 -10.35 -1.30
CA ILE A 98 -8.20 -11.29 -1.20
C ILE A 98 -6.92 -10.60 -1.65
N VAL A 99 -5.84 -10.79 -0.90
CA VAL A 99 -4.49 -10.36 -1.25
C VAL A 99 -3.82 -11.41 -2.11
N LEU A 100 -3.48 -11.02 -3.34
CA LEU A 100 -2.74 -11.81 -4.31
C LEU A 100 -1.43 -11.09 -4.64
N ARG A 101 -0.29 -11.77 -4.45
CA ARG A 101 1.07 -11.23 -4.71
C ARG A 101 1.31 -9.84 -4.07
N GLY A 102 0.73 -9.60 -2.89
CA GLY A 102 0.87 -8.35 -2.15
C GLY A 102 -0.11 -7.24 -2.55
N ILE A 103 -1.12 -7.50 -3.38
CA ILE A 103 -2.20 -6.54 -3.69
C ILE A 103 -3.53 -7.09 -3.24
N ALA A 104 -4.30 -6.27 -2.53
CA ALA A 104 -5.70 -6.58 -2.25
C ALA A 104 -6.56 -6.34 -3.49
N PHE A 105 -7.36 -7.33 -3.85
CA PHE A 105 -8.41 -7.22 -4.86
C PHE A 105 -9.74 -7.42 -4.17
N SER A 106 -10.72 -6.57 -4.48
CA SER A 106 -12.11 -6.70 -4.01
C SER A 106 -12.97 -7.02 -5.22
N GLU A 107 -13.19 -8.31 -5.46
CA GLU A 107 -13.82 -8.82 -6.68
C GLU A 107 -14.86 -9.90 -6.35
N PRO A 108 -15.86 -10.11 -7.20
CA PRO A 108 -16.73 -11.28 -7.09
C PRO A 108 -15.97 -12.54 -7.54
N TRP A 109 -16.57 -13.70 -7.28
CA TRP A 109 -16.18 -14.94 -7.93
C TRP A 109 -16.83 -15.02 -9.31
N LEU A 110 -16.07 -15.53 -10.27
CA LEU A 110 -16.50 -15.73 -11.64
C LEU A 110 -16.65 -17.21 -11.89
N ARG A 111 -17.78 -17.62 -12.47
CA ARG A 111 -17.95 -18.99 -12.93
C ARG A 111 -17.30 -19.12 -14.31
N VAL A 112 -16.45 -20.13 -14.44
CA VAL A 112 -15.61 -20.35 -15.62
C VAL A 112 -15.58 -21.81 -16.01
N SER A 113 -15.23 -22.08 -17.26
CA SER A 113 -14.93 -23.41 -17.78
C SER A 113 -13.48 -23.50 -18.27
N THR A 114 -12.80 -24.58 -17.91
CA THR A 114 -11.45 -24.91 -18.41
C THR A 114 -11.52 -25.57 -19.79
N ALA A 115 -10.39 -25.69 -20.48
CA ALA A 115 -10.32 -26.36 -21.79
C ALA A 115 -10.68 -27.85 -21.71
N GLU A 116 -10.47 -28.46 -20.54
CA GLU A 116 -10.80 -29.85 -20.21
C GLU A 116 -12.29 -30.06 -19.89
N GLY A 117 -13.11 -29.00 -19.96
CA GLY A 117 -14.55 -29.06 -19.72
C GLY A 117 -14.96 -29.05 -18.25
N GLN A 118 -14.04 -28.75 -17.32
CA GLN A 118 -14.39 -28.59 -15.91
C GLN A 118 -14.96 -27.19 -15.68
N THR A 119 -16.13 -27.11 -15.04
CA THR A 119 -16.79 -25.83 -14.71
C THR A 119 -16.77 -25.60 -13.21
N GLY A 120 -16.33 -24.41 -12.79
CA GLY A 120 -16.35 -24.00 -11.39
C GLY A 120 -16.10 -22.51 -11.23
N TRP A 121 -15.65 -22.11 -10.05
CA TRP A 121 -15.52 -20.72 -9.63
C TRP A 121 -14.06 -20.34 -9.42
N VAL A 122 -13.68 -19.20 -9.96
CA VAL A 122 -12.38 -18.56 -9.72
C VAL A 122 -12.60 -17.19 -9.11
N PHE A 123 -11.70 -16.74 -8.25
CA PHE A 123 -11.76 -15.40 -7.71
C PHE A 123 -11.42 -14.38 -8.81
N GLY A 124 -12.28 -13.39 -9.06
CA GLY A 124 -12.12 -12.43 -10.15
C GLY A 124 -10.81 -11.63 -10.08
N GLY A 125 -10.29 -11.41 -8.87
CA GLY A 125 -8.99 -10.78 -8.65
C GLY A 125 -7.83 -11.57 -9.24
N ALA A 126 -7.96 -12.90 -9.39
CA ALA A 126 -6.92 -13.82 -9.86
C ALA A 126 -6.91 -14.05 -11.39
N VAL A 127 -7.83 -13.40 -12.11
CA VAL A 127 -7.88 -13.42 -13.58
C VAL A 127 -7.84 -12.01 -14.15
N GLU A 128 -7.41 -11.90 -15.40
CA GLU A 128 -7.39 -10.67 -16.19
C GLU A 128 -8.04 -10.91 -17.55
N ARG A 129 -8.48 -9.87 -18.24
CA ARG A 129 -8.95 -10.03 -19.61
C ARG A 129 -7.76 -10.19 -20.53
N ARG A 130 -7.97 -10.90 -21.64
CA ARG A 130 -6.96 -11.00 -22.69
C ARG A 130 -6.45 -9.62 -23.09
N GLY A 131 -5.14 -9.39 -22.99
CA GLY A 131 -4.48 -8.14 -23.33
C GLY A 131 -4.49 -7.07 -22.24
N MET A 132 -5.01 -7.37 -21.04
CA MET A 132 -4.84 -6.54 -19.86
C MET A 132 -3.83 -7.21 -18.94
N GLU A 133 -2.88 -6.44 -18.44
CA GLU A 133 -1.92 -6.95 -17.45
C GLU A 133 -2.25 -6.36 -16.08
N LYS A 134 -2.59 -7.22 -15.12
CA LYS A 134 -2.50 -6.88 -13.70
C LYS A 134 -1.01 -6.92 -13.33
N GLY A 135 -0.28 -5.89 -13.79
CA GLY A 135 1.19 -5.81 -13.95
C GLY A 135 2.05 -6.06 -12.71
N ILE A 136 2.00 -7.28 -12.18
CA ILE A 136 2.64 -7.67 -10.93
C ILE A 136 3.10 -9.12 -11.07
N GLY A 137 4.38 -9.26 -11.42
CA GLY A 137 5.06 -10.54 -11.55
C GLY A 137 4.99 -11.39 -10.26
N GLN A 138 5.46 -12.64 -10.34
CA GLN A 138 5.67 -13.47 -9.16
C GLN A 138 6.46 -12.68 -8.11
N ARG A 139 5.94 -12.63 -6.88
CA ARG A 139 6.59 -11.92 -5.78
C ARG A 139 7.42 -12.91 -4.99
N ASP A 140 8.72 -12.72 -5.03
CA ASP A 140 9.70 -13.41 -4.20
C ASP A 140 10.18 -12.41 -3.11
N PRO A 141 10.27 -12.82 -1.83
CA PRO A 141 10.88 -11.99 -0.79
C PRO A 141 12.25 -11.41 -1.12
N GLU A 142 13.00 -12.08 -2.02
CA GLU A 142 14.33 -11.66 -2.48
C GLU A 142 14.27 -10.81 -3.75
N HIS A 143 13.13 -10.74 -4.45
CA HIS A 143 12.95 -9.89 -5.64
C HIS A 143 11.89 -8.81 -5.40
N LEU A 144 12.36 -7.56 -5.27
CA LEU A 144 11.50 -6.41 -5.07
C LEU A 144 11.22 -5.71 -6.40
N SER A 145 9.99 -5.79 -6.88
CA SER A 145 9.53 -5.03 -8.04
C SER A 145 8.44 -4.05 -7.64
N PHE A 146 8.74 -2.76 -7.70
CA PHE A 146 7.82 -1.69 -7.31
C PHE A 146 7.70 -0.65 -8.43
N PRO A 147 6.48 -0.45 -8.98
CA PRO A 147 6.27 0.55 -10.02
C PRO A 147 6.77 1.94 -9.57
N LYS A 148 7.46 2.64 -10.49
CA LYS A 148 8.11 3.95 -10.28
C LYS A 148 9.31 3.97 -9.32
N PHE A 149 9.48 2.97 -8.45
CA PHE A 149 10.60 2.90 -7.52
C PHE A 149 11.79 2.09 -8.07
N GLY A 150 11.56 0.88 -8.57
CA GLY A 150 12.61 0.06 -9.19
C GLY A 150 12.37 -1.44 -9.07
N ASP A 151 13.28 -2.19 -9.68
CA ASP A 151 13.36 -3.65 -9.63
C ASP A 151 14.72 -4.04 -9.02
N PHE A 152 14.69 -4.89 -7.99
CA PHE A 152 15.86 -5.24 -7.18
C PHE A 152 15.84 -6.73 -6.86
N ASP A 153 16.79 -7.47 -7.41
CA ASP A 153 17.15 -8.81 -6.92
C ASP A 153 18.11 -8.64 -5.73
N LEU A 154 17.60 -8.84 -4.51
CA LEU A 154 18.34 -8.71 -3.26
C LEU A 154 19.38 -9.80 -3.06
N THR A 155 19.33 -10.91 -3.82
CA THR A 155 20.38 -11.96 -3.76
C THR A 155 21.72 -11.43 -4.28
N GLU A 156 21.67 -10.41 -5.14
CA GLU A 156 22.85 -9.72 -5.66
C GLU A 156 23.31 -8.55 -4.76
N TRP A 157 22.65 -8.30 -3.63
CA TRP A 157 22.99 -7.22 -2.71
C TRP A 157 23.58 -7.76 -1.40
N GLU A 158 24.61 -7.10 -0.90
CA GLU A 158 25.16 -7.41 0.41
C GLU A 158 24.27 -6.84 1.52
N LYS A 159 23.67 -7.72 2.32
CA LYS A 159 22.92 -7.32 3.52
C LYS A 159 23.88 -6.95 4.65
N THR A 160 24.03 -5.66 4.93
CA THR A 160 24.95 -5.16 5.96
C THR A 160 24.28 -4.88 7.30
N SER A 161 22.95 -4.89 7.37
CA SER A 161 22.23 -4.73 8.65
C SER A 161 20.89 -5.45 8.64
N ASP A 162 20.53 -6.03 9.78
CA ASP A 162 19.18 -6.45 10.15
C ASP A 162 18.98 -6.15 11.62
N ARG A 163 18.04 -5.25 11.93
CA ARG A 163 17.74 -4.90 13.32
C ARG A 163 16.26 -4.79 13.52
N GLN A 164 15.82 -5.20 14.69
CA GLN A 164 14.46 -5.02 15.16
C GLN A 164 14.48 -4.09 16.37
N THR A 165 13.55 -3.15 16.40
CA THR A 165 13.34 -2.24 17.53
C THR A 165 11.85 -2.26 17.88
N SER A 166 11.54 -2.29 19.17
CA SER A 166 10.15 -2.24 19.65
C SER A 166 10.01 -1.11 20.67
N GLY A 167 8.85 -0.45 20.68
CA GLY A 167 8.53 0.61 21.63
C GLY A 167 7.02 0.80 21.71
N GLY A 168 6.46 0.65 22.91
CA GLY A 168 4.99 0.57 23.08
C GLY A 168 4.41 -0.57 22.24
N ASP A 169 3.35 -0.27 21.50
CA ASP A 169 2.67 -1.22 20.59
C ASP A 169 3.32 -1.29 19.19
N ALA A 170 4.42 -0.55 18.98
CA ALA A 170 5.09 -0.50 17.69
C ALA A 170 6.31 -1.43 17.63
N THR A 171 6.43 -2.19 16.53
CA THR A 171 7.63 -2.96 16.20
C THR A 171 8.14 -2.59 14.83
N SER A 172 9.42 -2.25 14.72
CA SER A 172 10.08 -1.88 13.48
C SER A 172 11.20 -2.86 13.15
N THR A 173 11.26 -3.34 11.91
CA THR A 173 12.42 -4.05 11.35
C THR A 173 13.10 -3.14 10.34
N ILE A 174 14.43 -3.02 10.42
CA ILE A 174 15.25 -2.24 9.48
C ILE A 174 16.31 -3.16 8.89
N ARG A 175 16.29 -3.29 7.56
CA ARG A 175 17.30 -4.01 6.79
C ARG A 175 18.03 -3.04 5.88
N VAL A 176 19.34 -3.22 5.76
CA VAL A 176 20.19 -2.40 4.87
C VAL A 176 20.93 -3.33 3.94
N TYR A 177 20.86 -3.01 2.66
CA TYR A 177 21.51 -3.71 1.57
C TYR A 177 22.41 -2.74 0.81
N ASN A 178 23.61 -3.17 0.39
CA ASN A 178 24.50 -2.38 -0.46
C ASN A 178 24.87 -3.15 -1.73
N LYS A 179 24.97 -2.43 -2.85
CA LYS A 179 25.43 -2.94 -4.14
C LYS A 179 25.88 -1.78 -5.02
N ASP A 180 27.06 -1.89 -5.65
CA ASP A 180 27.59 -0.92 -6.62
C ASP A 180 27.50 0.55 -6.16
N GLY A 181 27.94 0.81 -4.92
CA GLY A 181 27.89 2.15 -4.33
C GLY A 181 26.49 2.64 -3.96
N ARG A 182 25.46 1.82 -4.11
CA ARG A 182 24.08 2.14 -3.72
C ARG A 182 23.73 1.46 -2.41
N ARG A 183 22.88 2.14 -1.64
CA ARG A 183 22.32 1.63 -0.39
C ARG A 183 20.81 1.59 -0.47
N LEU A 184 20.21 0.41 -0.31
CA LEU A 184 18.79 0.21 -0.15
C LEU A 184 18.48 -0.06 1.32
N THR A 185 17.73 0.84 1.96
CA THR A 185 17.22 0.64 3.32
C THR A 185 15.73 0.33 3.27
N ILE A 186 15.35 -0.77 3.92
CA ILE A 186 13.97 -1.22 4.07
C ILE A 186 13.60 -1.14 5.54
N ARG A 187 12.63 -0.29 5.87
CA ARG A 187 12.03 -0.19 7.21
C ARG A 187 10.60 -0.68 7.13
N ARG A 188 10.22 -1.60 8.00
CA ARG A 188 8.84 -2.08 8.16
C ARG A 188 8.42 -1.83 9.60
N THR A 189 7.38 -1.02 9.78
CA THR A 189 6.83 -0.66 11.08
C THR A 189 5.43 -1.22 11.19
N ASP A 190 5.18 -1.98 12.25
CA ASP A 190 3.88 -2.48 12.65
C ASP A 190 3.43 -1.68 13.87
N THR A 191 2.17 -1.23 13.89
CA THR A 191 1.57 -0.52 15.03
C THR A 191 0.30 -1.23 15.52
N GLY A 192 0.28 -2.57 15.47
CA GLY A 192 -0.89 -3.36 15.86
C GLY A 192 -2.11 -3.02 15.02
N ASP A 193 -3.25 -2.78 15.68
CA ASP A 193 -4.52 -2.48 15.01
C ASP A 193 -4.57 -1.08 14.38
N TYR A 194 -3.57 -0.22 14.61
CA TYR A 194 -3.55 1.14 14.05
C TYR A 194 -3.02 1.20 12.61
N GLY A 195 -2.37 0.13 12.13
CA GLY A 195 -1.82 0.10 10.78
C GLY A 195 -0.42 -0.47 10.70
N TYR A 196 0.19 -0.26 9.54
CA TYR A 196 1.59 -0.54 9.29
C TYR A 196 2.14 0.41 8.22
N GLU A 197 3.45 0.55 8.21
CA GLU A 197 4.19 1.33 7.23
C GLU A 197 5.40 0.54 6.71
N HIS A 198 5.59 0.52 5.39
CA HIS A 198 6.80 0.05 4.76
C HIS A 198 7.48 1.21 4.03
N GLU A 199 8.70 1.53 4.44
CA GLU A 199 9.54 2.57 3.85
C GLU A 199 10.75 1.93 3.17
N TYR A 200 11.01 2.35 1.93
CA TYR A 200 12.16 1.95 1.13
C TYR A 200 12.89 3.23 0.72
N THR A 201 14.19 3.29 0.95
CA THR A 201 15.03 4.42 0.51
C THR A 201 16.22 3.87 -0.25
N LEU A 202 16.46 4.45 -1.44
CA LEU A 202 17.62 4.16 -2.27
C LEU A 202 18.52 5.39 -2.28
N LYS A 203 19.78 5.22 -1.88
CA LYS A 203 20.79 6.28 -1.84
C LYS A 203 22.03 5.91 -2.66
N ASN A 204 22.81 6.92 -3.07
CA ASN A 204 24.13 6.73 -3.66
C ASN A 204 25.26 6.73 -2.59
N GLU A 205 26.51 6.67 -3.04
CA GLU A 205 27.70 6.66 -2.16
C GLU A 205 27.85 7.93 -1.33
N ALA A 206 27.39 9.07 -1.86
CA ALA A 206 27.39 10.36 -1.18
C ALA A 206 26.24 10.50 -0.16
N ASP A 207 25.48 9.43 0.10
CA ASP A 207 24.28 9.38 0.96
C ASP A 207 23.13 10.28 0.48
N GLU A 208 23.16 10.71 -0.79
CA GLU A 208 22.09 11.45 -1.44
C GLU A 208 20.94 10.51 -1.79
N LEU A 209 19.71 10.96 -1.53
CA LEU A 209 18.50 10.19 -1.81
C LEU A 209 18.23 10.18 -3.32
N LEU A 210 18.22 9.00 -3.92
CA LEU A 210 17.88 8.80 -5.33
C LEU A 210 16.37 8.60 -5.47
N LYS A 211 15.80 7.72 -4.64
CA LYS A 211 14.37 7.41 -4.63
C LYS A 211 13.90 7.04 -3.22
N SER A 212 12.64 7.32 -2.93
CA SER A 212 11.95 6.78 -1.76
C SER A 212 10.60 6.18 -2.15
N ARG A 213 10.16 5.17 -1.39
CA ARG A 213 8.83 4.60 -1.47
C ARG A 213 8.28 4.39 -0.07
N THR A 214 7.06 4.86 0.17
CA THR A 214 6.31 4.61 1.39
C THR A 214 4.99 3.96 1.03
N LEU A 215 4.70 2.83 1.66
CA LEU A 215 3.38 2.22 1.68
C LEU A 215 2.85 2.28 3.11
N ARG A 216 1.65 2.83 3.30
CA ARG A 216 1.03 2.94 4.62
C ARG A 216 -0.41 2.49 4.58
N PHE A 217 -0.80 1.63 5.50
CA PHE A 217 -2.20 1.37 5.79
C PHE A 217 -2.66 2.31 6.92
N GLN A 218 -3.77 3.01 6.70
CA GLN A 218 -4.39 3.92 7.66
C GLN A 218 -5.79 3.42 7.99
N THR A 219 -6.22 3.60 9.24
CA THR A 219 -7.55 3.18 9.73
C THR A 219 -8.58 4.30 9.80
N GLU A 220 -8.16 5.57 9.73
CA GLU A 220 -9.01 6.75 9.88
C GLU A 220 -8.87 7.72 8.68
N PRO A 221 -9.98 8.34 8.19
CA PRO A 221 -11.38 8.10 8.60
C PRO A 221 -11.94 6.76 8.08
N GLU A 222 -11.29 6.14 7.09
CA GLU A 222 -11.61 4.84 6.54
C GLU A 222 -10.33 4.03 6.33
N HIS A 223 -10.47 2.71 6.17
CA HIS A 223 -9.34 1.87 5.82
C HIS A 223 -8.82 2.22 4.42
N VAL A 224 -7.58 2.70 4.35
CA VAL A 224 -6.96 3.09 3.08
C VAL A 224 -5.50 2.67 3.05
N LEU A 225 -5.08 2.13 1.91
CA LEU A 225 -3.69 1.86 1.62
C LEU A 225 -3.15 2.96 0.70
N VAL A 226 -2.16 3.71 1.17
CA VAL A 226 -1.56 4.82 0.44
C VAL A 226 -0.15 4.43 0.05
N GLU A 227 0.20 4.63 -1.23
CA GLU A 227 1.54 4.42 -1.74
C GLU A 227 2.08 5.70 -2.36
N ILE A 228 3.27 6.10 -1.93
CA ILE A 228 3.97 7.29 -2.40
C ILE A 228 5.36 6.86 -2.85
N VAL A 229 5.75 7.25 -4.06
CA VAL A 229 7.10 7.09 -4.58
C VAL A 229 7.62 8.47 -4.96
N THR A 230 8.79 8.86 -4.47
CA THR A 230 9.44 10.11 -4.90
C THR A 230 10.73 9.78 -5.63
N ASP A 231 10.87 10.35 -6.83
CA ASP A 231 12.06 10.25 -7.66
C ASP A 231 12.85 11.56 -7.60
N PHE A 232 14.01 11.51 -6.95
CA PHE A 232 14.90 12.64 -6.76
C PHE A 232 15.97 12.73 -7.86
N THR A 233 16.01 11.77 -8.80
CA THR A 233 16.91 11.83 -9.96
C THR A 233 16.43 12.81 -11.04
N SER A 234 15.18 13.27 -10.93
CA SER A 234 14.60 14.32 -11.76
C SER A 234 14.76 15.69 -11.11
N THR A 235 14.86 16.75 -11.92
CA THR A 235 14.90 18.14 -11.46
C THR A 235 13.76 18.92 -12.11
N PRO A 236 12.71 19.33 -11.36
CA PRO A 236 12.50 19.06 -9.94
C PRO A 236 12.15 17.58 -9.65
N PRO A 237 12.28 17.11 -8.39
CA PRO A 237 11.86 15.78 -8.00
C PRO A 237 10.39 15.52 -8.36
N VAL A 238 10.07 14.29 -8.77
CA VAL A 238 8.71 13.91 -9.16
C VAL A 238 8.14 12.96 -8.11
N GLN A 239 6.96 13.29 -7.58
CA GLN A 239 6.24 12.42 -6.65
C GLN A 239 5.07 11.74 -7.36
N TYR A 240 5.00 10.42 -7.21
CA TYR A 240 3.89 9.58 -7.65
C TYR A 240 3.13 9.14 -6.40
N ARG A 241 1.81 9.31 -6.41
CA ARG A 241 0.94 8.88 -5.32
C ARG A 241 -0.20 8.04 -5.88
N ARG A 242 -0.56 6.97 -5.19
CA ARG A 242 -1.84 6.28 -5.40
C ARG A 242 -2.43 5.88 -4.06
N SER A 243 -3.74 5.67 -4.05
CA SER A 243 -4.45 5.20 -2.87
C SER A 243 -5.48 4.17 -3.27
N GLN A 244 -5.63 3.17 -2.42
CA GLN A 244 -6.60 2.11 -2.55
C GLN A 244 -7.49 2.11 -1.31
N PRO A 245 -8.79 2.46 -1.45
CA PRO A 245 -9.77 2.21 -0.41
C PRO A 245 -9.84 0.71 -0.11
N MET A 246 -9.97 0.37 1.17
CA MET A 246 -10.00 -1.01 1.65
C MET A 246 -11.33 -1.28 2.34
N GLN A 247 -12.04 -2.33 1.91
CA GLN A 247 -13.33 -2.69 2.53
C GLN A 247 -13.19 -3.30 3.93
N ARG A 248 -11.98 -3.75 4.29
CA ARG A 248 -11.69 -4.46 5.53
C ARG A 248 -10.36 -4.04 6.11
N HIS A 249 -10.24 -4.19 7.42
CA HIS A 249 -8.97 -4.05 8.12
C HIS A 249 -7.96 -5.09 7.59
N PHE A 250 -6.68 -4.75 7.49
CA PHE A 250 -5.67 -5.67 6.94
C PHE A 250 -5.56 -6.99 7.73
N ALA A 251 -5.84 -6.95 9.04
CA ALA A 251 -5.81 -8.14 9.90
C ALA A 251 -6.92 -9.16 9.57
N GLN A 252 -7.95 -8.76 8.83
CA GLN A 252 -9.05 -9.63 8.38
C GLN A 252 -8.77 -10.26 7.00
N LEU A 253 -7.64 -9.93 6.38
CA LEU A 253 -7.26 -10.43 5.06
C LEU A 253 -6.39 -11.69 5.18
N ASN A 254 -6.22 -12.40 4.06
CA ASN A 254 -5.37 -13.59 3.99
C ASN A 254 -3.86 -13.28 4.07
N ALA A 255 -3.46 -12.05 3.80
CA ALA A 255 -2.11 -11.54 3.92
C ALA A 255 -2.16 -10.02 4.03
N ARG A 256 -1.04 -9.39 4.41
CA ARG A 256 -0.94 -7.94 4.37
C ARG A 256 -0.69 -7.47 2.94
N PRO A 257 -1.41 -6.44 2.46
CA PRO A 257 -1.02 -5.77 1.25
C PRO A 257 0.40 -5.20 1.37
N GLU A 258 1.14 -5.25 0.28
CA GLU A 258 2.48 -4.68 0.17
C GLU A 258 2.61 -3.68 -1.00
N MET A 259 1.51 -3.42 -1.71
CA MET A 259 1.33 -2.37 -2.72
C MET A 259 -0.13 -1.92 -2.75
N ALA A 260 -0.37 -0.66 -3.08
CA ALA A 260 -1.71 -0.17 -3.41
C ALA A 260 -2.03 -0.46 -4.88
N SER A 261 -3.31 -0.63 -5.21
CA SER A 261 -3.78 -0.58 -6.60
C SER A 261 -4.28 0.84 -6.95
N GLY A 262 -4.76 1.02 -8.18
CA GLY A 262 -5.31 2.28 -8.66
C GLY A 262 -4.33 3.16 -9.45
N PRO A 263 -4.85 4.23 -10.08
CA PRO A 263 -4.07 5.11 -10.94
C PRO A 263 -3.05 5.93 -10.15
N TRP A 264 -1.93 6.26 -10.79
CA TRP A 264 -0.92 7.15 -10.23
C TRP A 264 -1.29 8.62 -10.45
N GLU A 265 -1.39 9.37 -9.37
CA GLU A 265 -1.36 10.83 -9.35
C GLU A 265 0.10 11.30 -9.43
N ILE A 266 0.40 12.22 -10.33
CA ILE A 266 1.74 12.81 -10.47
C ILE A 266 1.72 14.20 -9.87
N ARG A 267 2.59 14.44 -8.88
CA ARG A 267 2.83 15.75 -8.28
C ARG A 267 4.23 16.22 -8.64
N LYS A 268 4.31 17.35 -9.33
CA LYS A 268 5.55 18.09 -9.57
C LYS A 268 5.54 19.34 -8.67
N PRO A 269 6.67 19.72 -8.06
CA PRO A 269 6.78 21.00 -7.37
C PRO A 269 6.35 22.14 -8.30
N ARG A 270 5.61 23.12 -7.77
CA ARG A 270 5.37 24.36 -8.49
C ARG A 270 6.71 25.09 -8.61
N ASN A 271 7.08 25.48 -9.82
CA ASN A 271 8.22 26.37 -10.09
C ASN A 271 7.98 27.74 -9.46
#